data_AF-A0A7V6T2W5-F1
#
_entry.id   AF-A0A7V6T2W5-F1
#
_cell.length_a   1.000
_cell.length_b   1.000
_cell.length_c   1.000
_cell.angle_alpha   90.00
_cell.angle_beta   90.00
_cell.angle_gamma   90.00
#
_symmetry.space_group_name_H-M   'P 1'
#
loop_
_entity.id
_entity.type
_entity.pdbx_description
1 polymer ?
#
loop_
_entity_poly.entity_id
_entity_poly.type
_entity_poly.pdbx_seq_one_letter_code
_entity_poly.pdbx_strand_id
1 'polypeptide(L)' 'MIFTKEEIDYIQANFAIQDDTDLNDLYDKLCDKTVESLDENDNPTSETFLAERIVDKLYGFEGDIWADLFKS' A
#
# COMPACT_ATOMS: atom_id res chain seq x y z
N MET A 1 12.18 9.09 0.28
CA MET A 1 11.59 7.86 0.85
C MET A 1 10.11 8.14 1.07
N ILE A 2 9.24 7.41 0.37
CA ILE A 2 7.82 7.74 0.17
C ILE A 2 6.91 7.12 1.22
N PHE A 3 7.26 5.91 1.64
CA PHE A 3 6.59 5.21 2.70
C PHE A 3 7.30 5.47 4.03
N THR A 4 6.52 5.63 5.08
CA THR A 4 7.02 5.64 6.45
C THR A 4 7.42 4.22 6.84
N LYS A 5 8.18 4.09 7.94
CA LYS A 5 8.52 2.77 8.49
C LYS A 5 7.27 1.94 8.82
N GLU A 6 6.25 2.58 9.39
CA GLU A 6 4.98 1.94 9.71
C GLU A 6 4.27 1.38 8.47
N GLU A 7 4.26 2.13 7.37
CA GLU A 7 3.66 1.70 6.11
C GLU A 7 4.45 0.55 5.47
N ILE A 8 5.79 0.59 5.52
CA ILE A 8 6.65 -0.51 5.05
C ILE A 8 6.41 -1.77 5.88
N ASP A 9 6.43 -1.65 7.21
CA ASP A 9 6.22 -2.76 8.12
C ASP A 9 4.80 -3.37 7.91
N TYR A 10 3.78 -2.52 7.67
CA TYR A 10 2.43 -2.97 7.33
C TYR A 10 2.39 -3.75 6.01
N ILE A 11 3.05 -3.23 4.97
CA ILE A 11 3.09 -3.89 3.65
C ILE A 11 3.78 -5.26 3.77
N GLN A 12 4.93 -5.32 4.44
CA GLN A 12 5.70 -6.56 4.59
C GLN A 12 4.98 -7.61 5.45
N ALA A 13 4.18 -7.18 6.43
CA ALA A 13 3.42 -8.09 7.28
C ALA A 13 2.19 -8.69 6.59
N ASN A 14 1.58 -7.96 5.66
CA ASN A 14 0.29 -8.33 5.05
C ASN A 14 0.40 -8.84 3.62
N PHE A 15 1.45 -8.46 2.89
CA PHE A 15 1.62 -8.83 1.49
C PHE A 15 2.95 -9.54 1.28
N ALA A 16 2.90 -10.68 0.60
CA ALA A 16 4.09 -11.34 0.10
C ALA A 16 4.67 -10.54 -1.06
N ILE A 17 5.63 -9.65 -0.77
CA ILE A 17 6.42 -8.94 -1.77
C ILE A 17 7.50 -9.89 -2.27
N GLN A 18 7.41 -10.31 -3.52
CA GLN A 18 8.45 -11.05 -4.24
C GLN A 18 9.16 -10.12 -5.22
N ASP A 19 10.33 -10.53 -5.73
CA ASP A 19 11.13 -9.72 -6.68
C ASP A 19 10.37 -9.37 -7.97
N ASP A 20 9.30 -10.11 -8.30
CA ASP A 20 8.45 -9.93 -9.47
C ASP A 20 7.07 -9.31 -9.16
N THR A 21 6.79 -8.93 -7.92
CA THR A 21 5.52 -8.28 -7.57
C THR A 21 5.45 -6.90 -8.19
N ASP A 22 4.53 -6.70 -9.14
CA ASP A 22 4.30 -5.40 -9.75
C ASP A 22 3.59 -4.45 -8.77
N LEU A 23 3.79 -3.16 -8.95
CA LEU A 23 3.13 -2.11 -8.17
C LEU A 23 1.61 -2.15 -8.36
N ASN A 24 1.13 -2.52 -9.55
CA ASN A 24 -0.30 -2.73 -9.80
C ASN A 24 -0.84 -3.89 -8.95
N ASP A 25 -0.09 -4.99 -8.83
CA ASP A 25 -0.49 -6.12 -7.97
C ASP A 25 -0.55 -5.70 -6.49
N LEU A 26 0.39 -4.87 -6.03
CA LEU A 26 0.37 -4.34 -4.67
C LEU A 26 -0.80 -3.36 -4.47
N TYR A 27 -1.07 -2.50 -5.45
CA TYR A 27 -2.20 -1.57 -5.44
C TYR A 27 -3.54 -2.31 -5.34
N ASP A 28 -3.76 -3.30 -6.19
CA ASP A 28 -4.98 -4.11 -6.20
C ASP A 28 -5.16 -4.82 -4.86
N LYS A 29 -4.11 -5.47 -4.35
CA LYS A 29 -4.15 -6.14 -3.04
C LYS A 29 -4.44 -5.18 -1.89
N LEU A 30 -3.93 -3.95 -1.94
CA LEU A 30 -4.22 -2.92 -0.94
C LEU A 30 -5.66 -2.41 -1.04
N CYS A 31 -6.23 -2.33 -2.25
CA CYS A 31 -7.63 -1.98 -2.44
C CYS A 31 -8.57 -3.09 -1.93
N ASP A 32 -8.19 -4.35 -2.07
CA ASP A 32 -8.92 -5.45 -1.43
C ASP A 32 -8.80 -5.34 0.10
N LYS A 33 -7.59 -5.04 0.60
CA LYS A 33 -7.32 -4.94 2.04
C LYS A 33 -8.05 -3.78 2.72
N THR A 34 -8.27 -2.65 2.05
CA THR A 34 -9.08 -1.54 2.59
C THR A 34 -10.53 -1.98 2.82
N VAL A 35 -11.09 -2.84 1.96
CA VAL A 35 -12.43 -3.41 2.15
C VAL A 35 -12.43 -4.47 3.26
N GLU A 36 -11.44 -5.36 3.29
CA GLU A 36 -11.33 -6.40 4.32
C GLU A 36 -11.12 -5.87 5.75
N SER A 37 -10.57 -4.66 5.87
CA SER A 37 -10.25 -4.03 7.15
C SER A 37 -11.40 -3.24 7.76
N LEU A 38 -12.56 -3.17 7.10
CA LEU A 38 -13.77 -2.61 7.68
C LEU A 38 -14.24 -3.46 8.89
N ASP A 39 -14.94 -2.83 9.83
CA ASP A 39 -15.53 -3.55 10.95
C ASP A 39 -16.81 -4.31 10.55
N GLU A 40 -17.45 -5.00 11.51
CA GLU A 40 -18.67 -5.80 11.27
C GLU A 40 -19.88 -4.97 10.77
N ASN A 41 -19.80 -3.64 10.81
CA ASN A 41 -20.83 -2.71 10.37
C ASN A 41 -20.37 -1.88 9.15
N ASP A 42 -19.36 -2.34 8.43
CA ASP A 42 -18.75 -1.67 7.28
C ASP A 42 -18.14 -0.29 7.61
N ASN A 43 -17.79 -0.02 8.87
CA ASN A 43 -17.12 1.24 9.24
C ASN A 43 -15.60 1.13 9.06
N PRO A 44 -14.94 2.23 8.63
CA PRO A 44 -13.49 2.26 8.51
C PRO A 44 -12.82 2.12 9.87
N THR A 45 -11.79 1.27 9.92
CA THR A 45 -10.94 1.09 11.09
C THR A 45 -9.62 1.84 10.92
N SER A 46 -8.79 1.85 11.97
CA SER A 46 -7.43 2.38 11.87
C SER A 46 -6.60 1.68 10.77
N GLU A 47 -6.86 0.40 10.54
CA GLU A 47 -6.20 -0.36 9.47
C GLU A 47 -6.71 0.08 8.09
N THR A 48 -8.03 0.31 7.94
CA THR A 48 -8.60 0.86 6.71
C THR A 48 -7.92 2.16 6.30
N PHE A 49 -7.77 3.11 7.23
CA PHE A 49 -7.11 4.38 6.96
C PHE A 49 -5.62 4.24 6.65
N LEU A 50 -4.95 3.23 7.22
CA LEU A 50 -3.54 2.97 6.95
C LEU A 50 -3.36 2.40 5.54
N ALA A 51 -4.16 1.41 5.15
CA ALA A 51 -4.14 0.83 3.82
C ALA A 51 -4.51 1.87 2.75
N GLU A 52 -5.56 2.67 2.97
CA GLU A 52 -6.00 3.71 2.03
C GLU A 52 -4.92 4.79 1.82
N ARG A 53 -4.20 5.19 2.88
CA ARG A 53 -3.08 6.14 2.75
C ARG A 53 -1.95 5.59 1.87
N ILE A 54 -1.69 4.29 1.93
CA ILE A 54 -0.69 3.64 1.09
C ILE A 54 -1.19 3.61 -0.36
N VAL A 55 -2.46 3.28 -0.59
CA VAL A 55 -3.13 3.34 -1.91
C VAL A 55 -3.04 4.74 -2.51
N ASP A 56 -3.38 5.79 -1.75
CA ASP A 56 -3.30 7.18 -2.19
C ASP A 56 -1.89 7.58 -2.63
N LYS A 57 -0.89 7.12 -1.87
CA LYS A 57 0.52 7.31 -2.24
C LYS A 57 0.79 6.60 -3.56
N LEU A 58 0.44 5.32 -3.68
CA LEU A 58 0.62 4.52 -4.91
C LEU A 58 -0.06 5.17 -6.14
N TYR A 59 -1.28 5.67 -5.96
CA TYR A 59 -2.06 6.35 -7.01
C TYR A 59 -1.46 7.71 -7.40
N GLY A 60 -0.91 8.45 -6.44
CA GLY A 60 -0.21 9.72 -6.68
C GLY A 60 1.12 9.59 -7.45
N PHE A 61 1.57 8.37 -7.79
CA PHE A 61 2.84 8.08 -8.47
C PHE A 61 2.74 7.87 -9.99
N GLU A 62 1.68 8.30 -10.67
CA GLU A 62 1.69 8.45 -12.13
C GLU A 62 2.66 9.58 -12.57
N GLY A 63 3.99 9.33 -12.57
CA GLY A 63 4.96 10.24 -13.19
C GLY A 63 6.42 10.12 -12.73
N ASP A 64 6.75 10.57 -11.52
CA ASP A 64 8.10 11.13 -11.26
C ASP A 64 9.02 10.34 -10.32
N ILE A 65 8.56 9.24 -9.71
CA ILE A 65 9.27 8.66 -8.54
C ILE A 65 9.99 7.33 -8.80
N TRP A 66 9.67 6.66 -9.90
CA TRP A 66 10.37 5.44 -10.32
C TRP A 66 11.86 5.68 -10.63
N ALA A 67 12.26 6.91 -10.93
CA ALA A 67 13.67 7.25 -11.20
C ALA A 67 14.57 7.23 -9.95
N ASP A 68 14.00 7.28 -8.74
CA ASP A 68 14.77 7.43 -7.50
C ASP A 68 14.75 6.18 -6.60
N LEU A 69 13.78 5.28 -6.73
CA LEU A 69 13.74 4.03 -5.95
C LEU A 69 14.78 2.98 -6.42
N PHE A 70 15.22 3.05 -7.68
CA PHE A 70 16.21 2.12 -8.26
C PHE A 70 17.62 2.71 -8.35
N LYS A 71 17.88 3.84 -7.69
CA LYS A 71 19.18 4.53 -7.68
C LYS A 71 20.03 4.32 -6.41
N SER A 72 19.70 3.34 -5.58
CA SER A 72 20.51 2.97 -4.42
C SER A 72 21.08 1.57 -4.58
#